data_AF-A0A843LVL8-F1
#
_entry.id   AF-A0A843LVL8-F1
#
_cell.length_a   1.000
_cell.length_b   1.000
_cell.length_c   1.000
_cell.angle_alpha   90.00
_cell.angle_beta   90.00
_cell.angle_gamma   90.00
#
_symmetry.space_group_name_H-M   'P 1'
#
loop_
_entity.id
_entity.type
_entity.pdbx_description
1 polymer ?
#
loop_
_entity_poly.entity_id
_entity_poly.type
_entity_poly.pdbx_seq_one_letter_code
_entity_poly.pdbx_strand_id
1 'polypeptide(L)'
;LMFSAQSAFKNSRTFEFDNKVIETTGALKEEYLIDAFTKVKDMRLKNAMVHGTSNMYTAFEKFMDVAKLNNKSYVIILSDCRDWAGPKVKGIPASVDLVGEMVKNSKKVVILNPEDRNKWDIVDSCVSLYEDAGAHVFEVNTLNQLAQFVEQM
;
A
#
# COMPACT_ATOMS: atom_id res chain seq x y z
N LEU A 1 2.63 -12.96 -1.36
CA LEU A 1 1.18 -12.64 -1.32
C LEU A 1 0.65 -12.18 -2.68
N MET A 2 1.05 -11.01 -3.19
CA MET A 2 0.45 -10.42 -4.40
C MET A 2 0.56 -11.29 -5.66
N PHE A 3 1.70 -11.97 -5.86
CA PHE A 3 1.88 -12.92 -6.97
C PHE A 3 0.85 -14.05 -6.96
N SER A 4 0.45 -14.55 -5.79
CA SER A 4 -0.55 -15.61 -5.67
C SER A 4 -1.98 -15.05 -5.73
N ALA A 5 -2.20 -13.83 -5.23
CA ALA A 5 -3.50 -13.18 -5.19
C ALA A 5 -3.99 -12.68 -6.57
N GLN A 6 -3.12 -12.61 -7.57
CA GLN A 6 -3.48 -12.15 -8.91
C GLN A 6 -4.61 -12.95 -9.58
N SER A 7 -4.75 -14.24 -9.22
CA SER A 7 -5.81 -15.11 -9.75
C SER A 7 -7.13 -14.96 -8.98
N ALA A 8 -7.07 -14.46 -7.73
CA ALA A 8 -8.24 -14.28 -6.88
C ALA A 8 -9.03 -13.01 -7.24
N PHE A 9 -8.35 -11.96 -7.70
CA PHE A 9 -8.97 -10.67 -8.01
C PHE A 9 -9.09 -10.43 -9.51
N LYS A 10 -10.32 -10.35 -10.02
CA LYS A 10 -10.57 -9.91 -11.41
C LYS A 10 -10.31 -8.40 -11.53
N ASN A 11 -9.64 -8.00 -12.61
CA ASN A 11 -9.34 -6.59 -12.93
C ASN A 11 -8.48 -5.86 -11.86
N SER A 12 -7.64 -6.58 -11.12
CA SER A 12 -6.70 -5.96 -10.19
C SER A 12 -5.54 -5.28 -10.92
N ARG A 13 -5.13 -4.11 -10.42
CA ARG A 13 -3.85 -3.47 -10.75
C ARG A 13 -2.97 -3.51 -9.51
N THR A 14 -1.68 -3.74 -9.69
CA THR A 14 -0.72 -3.82 -8.60
C THR A 14 0.35 -2.78 -8.79
N PHE A 15 0.77 -2.20 -7.66
CA PHE A 15 1.74 -1.12 -7.63
C PHE A 15 2.78 -1.42 -6.56
N GLU A 16 4.03 -1.15 -6.87
CA GLU A 16 5.13 -1.15 -5.90
C GLU A 16 5.41 0.30 -5.50
N PHE A 17 5.66 0.56 -4.21
CA PHE A 17 5.96 1.91 -3.74
C PHE A 17 7.05 1.94 -2.64
N ASP A 18 7.72 3.09 -2.54
CA ASP A 18 8.68 3.43 -1.46
C ASP A 18 8.68 4.96 -1.26
N ASN A 19 9.40 5.68 -2.12
CA ASN A 19 9.32 7.14 -2.30
C ASN A 19 8.63 7.54 -3.63
N LYS A 20 8.46 6.57 -4.52
CA LYS A 20 7.75 6.68 -5.81
C LYS A 20 6.76 5.52 -5.88
N VAL A 21 5.93 5.52 -6.91
CA VAL A 21 5.07 4.39 -7.25
C VAL A 21 5.31 3.96 -8.70
N ILE A 22 5.33 2.66 -8.93
CA ILE A 22 5.37 2.06 -10.26
C ILE A 22 4.29 0.99 -10.38
N GLU A 23 3.62 0.93 -11.53
CA GLU A 23 2.66 -0.13 -11.79
C GLU A 23 3.38 -1.43 -12.17
N THR A 24 3.14 -2.50 -11.42
CA THR A 24 3.75 -3.82 -11.58
C THR A 24 2.76 -4.88 -12.09
N THR A 25 1.54 -4.48 -12.44
CA THR A 25 0.45 -5.38 -12.89
C THR A 25 0.91 -6.35 -13.97
N GLY A 26 1.68 -5.89 -14.95
CA GLY A 26 2.20 -6.75 -16.02
C GLY A 26 3.29 -7.70 -15.55
N ALA A 27 4.16 -7.25 -14.64
CA ALA A 27 5.26 -8.04 -14.10
C ALA A 27 4.79 -9.16 -13.17
N LEU A 28 3.63 -9.03 -12.51
CA LEU A 28 3.09 -10.11 -11.69
C LEU A 28 2.43 -11.23 -12.50
N LYS A 29 2.13 -11.00 -13.78
CA LYS A 29 1.51 -12.00 -14.69
C LYS A 29 2.46 -13.07 -15.19
N GLU A 30 3.73 -13.06 -14.77
CA GLU A 30 4.65 -14.15 -15.11
C GLU A 30 4.15 -15.47 -14.54
N GLU A 31 4.49 -16.56 -15.23
CA GLU A 31 4.13 -17.92 -14.81
C GLU A 31 4.82 -18.30 -13.50
N TYR A 32 6.08 -17.89 -13.33
CA TYR A 32 6.91 -18.26 -12.19
C TYR A 32 7.19 -17.06 -11.28
N LEU A 33 7.13 -17.30 -9.96
CA LEU A 33 7.40 -16.29 -8.94
C LEU A 33 8.77 -15.63 -9.11
N ILE A 34 9.78 -16.40 -9.49
CA ILE A 34 11.15 -15.90 -9.63
C ILE A 34 11.27 -14.89 -10.78
N ASP A 35 10.51 -15.08 -11.85
CA ASP A 35 10.50 -14.18 -13.01
C ASP A 35 9.75 -12.89 -12.66
N ALA A 36 8.60 -13.00 -12.01
CA ALA A 36 7.87 -11.84 -11.51
C ALA A 36 8.73 -11.01 -10.55
N PHE A 37 9.41 -11.68 -9.60
CA PHE A 37 10.34 -11.03 -8.68
C PHE A 37 11.48 -10.32 -9.41
N THR A 38 12.11 -10.99 -10.38
CA THR A 38 13.23 -10.42 -11.16
C THR A 38 12.78 -9.20 -11.94
N LYS A 39 11.59 -9.24 -12.58
CA LYS A 39 11.03 -8.09 -13.30
C LYS A 39 10.70 -6.92 -12.37
N VAL A 40 10.04 -7.17 -11.24
CA VAL A 40 9.73 -6.10 -10.26
C VAL A 40 11.02 -5.48 -9.73
N LYS A 41 12.03 -6.29 -9.40
CA LYS A 41 13.35 -5.80 -8.95
C LYS A 41 14.03 -4.93 -10.01
N ASP A 42 14.06 -5.36 -11.26
CA ASP A 42 14.62 -4.60 -12.38
C ASP A 42 13.89 -3.26 -12.57
N MET A 43 12.55 -3.26 -12.47
CA MET A 43 11.75 -2.02 -12.52
C MET A 43 12.10 -1.08 -11.37
N ARG A 44 12.25 -1.58 -10.13
CA ARG A 44 12.66 -0.76 -8.97
C ARG A 44 14.03 -0.12 -9.17
N LEU A 45 14.99 -0.86 -9.73
CA LEU A 45 16.34 -0.35 -10.02
C LEU A 45 16.30 0.73 -11.11
N LYS A 46 15.61 0.46 -12.23
CA LYS A 46 15.46 1.42 -13.34
C LYS A 46 14.77 2.72 -12.93
N ASN A 47 13.89 2.67 -11.94
CA ASN A 47 13.17 3.84 -11.43
C ASN A 47 13.85 4.51 -10.22
N ALA A 48 15.04 4.03 -9.80
CA ALA A 48 15.75 4.51 -8.62
C ALA A 48 14.84 4.56 -7.38
N MET A 49 14.29 3.40 -6.99
CA MET A 49 13.40 3.23 -5.83
C MET A 49 14.09 2.50 -4.67
N VAL A 50 15.42 2.58 -4.58
CA VAL A 50 16.21 1.93 -3.52
C VAL A 50 16.88 3.02 -2.72
N HIS A 51 16.09 3.72 -1.89
CA HIS A 51 16.56 4.87 -1.11
C HIS A 51 16.52 4.65 0.40
N GLY A 52 16.01 3.50 0.87
CA GLY A 52 16.06 3.09 2.27
C GLY A 52 15.22 3.95 3.22
N THR A 53 14.43 4.89 2.69
CA THR A 53 13.54 5.78 3.45
C THR A 53 12.22 5.93 2.70
N SER A 54 11.12 5.61 3.38
CA SER A 54 9.78 5.70 2.83
C SER A 54 9.32 7.16 2.76
N ASN A 55 8.65 7.52 1.66
CA ASN A 55 7.89 8.76 1.53
C ASN A 55 6.49 8.40 1.03
N MET A 56 5.58 8.19 1.97
CA MET A 56 4.21 7.76 1.65
C MET A 56 3.46 8.88 0.93
N TYR A 57 3.71 10.14 1.27
CA TYR A 57 3.06 11.27 0.63
C TYR A 57 3.27 11.28 -0.89
N THR A 58 4.52 11.28 -1.36
CA THR A 58 4.81 11.33 -2.80
C THR A 58 4.37 10.06 -3.52
N ALA A 59 4.47 8.91 -2.86
CA ALA A 59 3.98 7.64 -3.39
C ALA A 59 2.46 7.64 -3.58
N PHE A 60 1.71 8.08 -2.57
CA PHE A 60 0.25 8.12 -2.58
C PHE A 60 -0.30 9.17 -3.54
N GLU A 61 0.31 10.35 -3.61
CA GLU A 61 -0.06 11.40 -4.56
C GLU A 61 0.08 10.87 -5.99
N LYS A 62 1.23 10.26 -6.31
CA LYS A 62 1.45 9.68 -7.62
C LYS A 62 0.55 8.47 -7.90
N PHE A 63 0.24 7.67 -6.87
CA PHE A 63 -0.65 6.53 -6.99
C PHE A 63 -2.05 6.98 -7.42
N MET A 64 -2.60 8.02 -6.77
CA MET A 64 -3.93 8.51 -7.11
C MET A 64 -4.02 9.02 -8.56
N ASP A 65 -2.98 9.71 -9.05
CA ASP A 65 -2.86 10.18 -10.44
C ASP A 65 -2.93 9.01 -11.46
N VAL A 66 -2.19 7.93 -11.20
CA VAL A 66 -2.11 6.78 -12.14
C VAL A 66 -3.23 5.76 -11.96
N ALA A 67 -3.74 5.59 -10.74
CA ALA A 67 -4.76 4.60 -10.41
C ALA A 67 -6.14 5.03 -10.89
N LYS A 68 -6.42 6.35 -10.91
CA LYS A 68 -7.70 6.94 -11.32
C LYS A 68 -8.88 6.29 -10.58
N LEU A 69 -8.84 6.38 -9.25
CA LEU A 69 -9.83 5.78 -8.36
C LEU A 69 -11.24 6.31 -8.63
N ASN A 70 -12.24 5.45 -8.36
CA ASN A 70 -13.64 5.83 -8.36
C ASN A 70 -14.40 5.06 -7.27
N ASN A 71 -15.68 5.39 -7.05
CA ASN A 71 -16.51 4.80 -6.00
C ASN A 71 -16.77 3.28 -6.11
N LYS A 72 -16.26 2.59 -7.15
CA LYS A 72 -16.27 1.13 -7.28
C LYS A 72 -14.90 0.50 -6.98
N SER A 73 -13.86 1.30 -6.86
CA SER A 73 -12.50 0.85 -6.57
C SER A 73 -12.37 0.37 -5.14
N TYR A 74 -11.66 -0.73 -4.94
CA TYR A 74 -11.14 -1.15 -3.65
C TYR A 74 -9.63 -0.89 -3.64
N VAL A 75 -9.13 -0.22 -2.61
CA VAL A 75 -7.70 0.03 -2.42
C VAL A 75 -7.22 -0.85 -1.28
N ILE A 76 -6.22 -1.69 -1.55
CA ILE A 76 -5.55 -2.51 -0.55
C ILE A 76 -4.09 -2.07 -0.50
N ILE A 77 -3.64 -1.59 0.65
CA ILE A 77 -2.26 -1.13 0.88
C ILE A 77 -1.57 -2.14 1.78
N LEU A 78 -0.40 -2.62 1.37
CA LEU A 78 0.46 -3.47 2.20
C LEU A 78 1.58 -2.59 2.75
N SER A 79 1.48 -2.17 4.01
CA SER A 79 2.43 -1.22 4.61
C SER A 79 2.38 -1.27 6.14
N ASP A 80 3.52 -1.04 6.76
CA ASP A 80 3.67 -0.78 8.20
C ASP A 80 3.22 0.63 8.63
N CYS A 81 2.72 1.43 7.67
CA CYS A 81 2.25 2.81 7.86
C CYS A 81 3.35 3.78 8.34
N ARG A 82 4.62 3.49 8.06
CA ARG A 82 5.74 4.37 8.42
C ARG A 82 6.00 5.40 7.32
N ASP A 83 5.81 6.68 7.65
CA ASP A 83 6.10 7.80 6.74
C ASP A 83 7.29 8.62 7.27
N TRP A 84 8.50 8.19 6.91
CA TRP A 84 9.74 8.74 7.47
C TRP A 84 10.15 10.06 6.81
N ALA A 85 10.06 10.13 5.49
CA ALA A 85 10.51 11.28 4.69
C ALA A 85 9.35 12.15 4.16
N GLY A 86 8.09 11.78 4.44
CA GLY A 86 6.92 12.58 4.07
C GLY A 86 6.88 13.93 4.79
N PRO A 87 6.35 14.99 4.13
CA PRO A 87 6.18 16.28 4.77
C PRO A 87 5.15 16.20 5.89
N LYS A 88 5.34 17.00 6.94
CA LYS A 88 4.40 17.13 8.06
C LYS A 88 3.77 18.50 8.06
N VAL A 89 2.45 18.57 8.15
CA VAL A 89 1.68 19.81 8.31
C VAL A 89 1.18 19.84 9.75
N LYS A 90 1.65 20.82 10.54
CA LYS A 90 1.33 20.94 11.98
C LYS A 90 1.68 19.68 12.79
N GLY A 91 2.74 18.98 12.41
CA GLY A 91 3.20 17.75 13.07
C GLY A 91 2.50 16.46 12.61
N ILE A 92 1.47 16.56 11.78
CA ILE A 92 0.75 15.42 11.20
C ILE A 92 1.33 15.12 9.81
N PRO A 93 1.67 13.86 9.48
CA PRO A 93 2.08 13.47 8.14
C PRO A 93 1.03 13.84 7.08
N ALA A 94 1.44 14.54 6.03
CA ALA A 94 0.53 15.00 4.97
C ALA A 94 -0.06 13.83 4.16
N SER A 95 0.55 12.63 4.24
CA SER A 95 0.01 11.40 3.68
C SER A 95 -1.37 11.02 4.22
N VAL A 96 -1.73 11.49 5.42
CA VAL A 96 -3.06 11.31 6.03
C VAL A 96 -4.16 11.94 5.18
N ASP A 97 -3.93 13.16 4.65
CA ASP A 97 -4.90 13.84 3.79
C ASP A 97 -5.15 13.04 2.50
N LEU A 98 -4.08 12.47 1.92
CA LEU A 98 -4.18 11.63 0.73
C LEU A 98 -4.93 10.32 1.00
N VAL A 99 -4.75 9.71 2.18
CA VAL A 99 -5.55 8.55 2.59
C VAL A 99 -7.03 8.93 2.70
N GLY A 100 -7.35 10.08 3.28
CA GLY A 100 -8.73 10.61 3.32
C GLY A 100 -9.32 10.83 1.92
N GLU A 101 -8.52 11.33 0.98
CA GLU A 101 -8.93 11.45 -0.42
C GLU A 101 -9.17 10.08 -1.08
N MET A 102 -8.31 9.08 -0.82
CA MET A 102 -8.53 7.71 -1.31
C MET A 102 -9.83 7.13 -0.74
N VAL A 103 -10.11 7.34 0.55
CA VAL A 103 -11.35 6.88 1.19
C VAL A 103 -12.57 7.53 0.53
N LYS A 104 -12.52 8.84 0.28
CA LYS A 104 -13.61 9.56 -0.41
C LYS A 104 -13.81 9.11 -1.85
N ASN A 105 -12.73 8.79 -2.56
CA ASN A 105 -12.74 8.47 -3.99
C ASN A 105 -12.82 6.97 -4.29
N SER A 106 -12.92 6.11 -3.27
CA SER A 106 -13.00 4.66 -3.43
C SER A 106 -14.17 4.08 -2.64
N LYS A 107 -14.50 2.81 -2.88
CA LYS A 107 -15.51 2.10 -2.11
C LYS A 107 -15.01 1.75 -0.71
N LYS A 108 -13.71 1.40 -0.61
CA LYS A 108 -13.06 0.99 0.63
C LYS A 108 -11.54 1.11 0.48
N VAL A 109 -10.89 1.64 1.50
CA VAL A 109 -9.44 1.58 1.67
C VAL A 109 -9.13 0.64 2.83
N VAL A 110 -8.30 -0.35 2.57
CA VAL A 110 -7.84 -1.34 3.54
C VAL A 110 -6.32 -1.30 3.60
N ILE A 111 -5.76 -1.32 4.81
CA ILE A 111 -4.32 -1.46 5.02
C ILE A 111 -4.06 -2.76 5.77
N LEU A 112 -3.18 -3.60 5.22
CA LEU A 112 -2.70 -4.81 5.89
C LEU A 112 -1.30 -4.52 6.43
N ASN A 113 -1.22 -4.30 7.74
CA ASN A 113 0.01 -3.96 8.44
C ASN A 113 0.70 -5.24 8.95
N PRO A 114 1.95 -5.53 8.52
CA PRO A 114 2.67 -6.72 8.96
C PRO A 114 3.29 -6.61 10.36
N GLU A 115 3.31 -5.42 10.97
CA GLU A 115 3.82 -5.23 12.32
C GLU A 115 2.78 -5.55 13.38
N ASP A 116 3.24 -6.07 14.51
CA ASP A 116 2.43 -6.29 15.71
C ASP A 116 1.80 -4.96 16.18
N ARG A 117 0.55 -5.00 16.65
CA ARG A 117 -0.16 -3.80 17.16
C ARG A 117 0.59 -3.01 18.23
N ASN A 118 1.47 -3.64 19.00
CA ASN A 118 2.27 -2.95 20.01
C ASN A 118 3.37 -2.02 19.42
N LYS A 119 3.62 -2.09 18.11
CA LYS A 119 4.54 -1.21 17.36
C LYS A 119 3.82 -0.08 16.63
N TRP A 120 2.48 -0.12 16.59
CA TRP A 120 1.68 0.88 15.91
C TRP A 120 1.74 2.21 16.67
N ASP A 121 1.70 3.31 15.93
CA ASP A 121 1.77 4.68 16.45
C ASP A 121 3.04 5.00 17.25
N ILE A 122 4.08 4.18 17.09
CA ILE A 122 5.41 4.43 17.64
C ILE A 122 6.28 5.11 16.58
N VAL A 123 6.86 6.25 16.96
CA VAL A 123 7.78 7.09 16.16
C VAL A 123 7.09 7.68 14.92
N ASP A 124 7.17 6.99 13.79
CA ASP A 124 6.74 7.43 12.46
C ASP A 124 5.61 6.57 11.89
N SER A 125 5.12 5.60 12.66
CA SER A 125 3.92 4.84 12.34
C SER A 125 2.68 5.73 12.47
N CYS A 126 1.84 5.74 11.42
CA CYS A 126 0.69 6.64 11.27
C CYS A 126 -0.65 5.91 11.34
N VAL A 127 -0.72 4.74 12.00
CA VAL A 127 -1.87 3.83 11.90
C VAL A 127 -3.15 4.50 12.38
N SER A 128 -3.16 5.04 13.60
CA SER A 128 -4.35 5.71 14.16
C SER A 128 -4.79 6.90 13.30
N LEU A 129 -3.84 7.63 12.69
CA LEU A 129 -4.16 8.76 11.80
C LEU A 129 -4.81 8.30 10.49
N TYR A 130 -4.37 7.18 9.93
CA TYR A 130 -5.00 6.59 8.74
C TYR A 130 -6.38 6.00 9.06
N GLU A 131 -6.56 5.43 10.26
CA GLU A 131 -7.88 4.99 10.75
C GLU A 131 -8.83 6.18 10.93
N ASP A 132 -8.38 7.28 11.53
CA ASP A 132 -9.14 8.53 11.68
C ASP A 132 -9.53 9.15 10.32
N ALA A 133 -8.68 8.98 9.30
CA ALA A 133 -8.98 9.36 7.92
C ALA A 133 -10.01 8.44 7.22
N GLY A 134 -10.38 7.32 7.85
CA GLY A 134 -11.41 6.38 7.40
C GLY A 134 -10.88 5.11 6.73
N ALA A 135 -9.57 4.85 6.75
CA ALA A 135 -9.03 3.57 6.28
C ALA A 135 -9.26 2.45 7.31
N HIS A 136 -9.47 1.22 6.85
CA HIS A 136 -9.55 0.06 7.73
C HIS A 136 -8.19 -0.62 7.84
N VAL A 137 -7.59 -0.64 9.03
CA VAL A 137 -6.26 -1.23 9.24
C VAL A 137 -6.36 -2.57 9.96
N PHE A 138 -5.70 -3.59 9.41
CA PHE A 138 -5.65 -4.94 9.96
C PHE A 138 -4.22 -5.36 10.22
N GLU A 139 -3.96 -5.95 11.39
CA GLU A 139 -2.72 -6.66 11.66
C GLU A 139 -2.70 -7.96 10.86
N VAL A 140 -1.70 -8.13 10.00
CA VAL A 140 -1.49 -9.31 9.16
C VAL A 140 0.00 -9.67 9.17
N ASN A 141 0.47 -10.22 10.30
CA ASN A 141 1.80 -10.80 10.47
C ASN A 141 1.83 -12.33 10.19
N THR A 142 0.66 -12.98 10.08
CA THR A 142 0.54 -14.42 9.81
C THR A 142 -0.42 -14.75 8.66
N LEU A 143 -0.26 -15.95 8.09
CA LEU A 143 -1.19 -16.48 7.08
C LEU A 143 -2.62 -16.67 7.63
N ASN A 144 -2.77 -16.99 8.92
CA ASN A 144 -4.08 -17.15 9.55
C ASN A 144 -4.83 -15.81 9.62
N GLN A 145 -4.15 -14.73 9.99
CA GLN A 145 -4.75 -13.39 9.99
C GLN A 145 -5.12 -12.95 8.57
N LEU A 146 -4.27 -13.27 7.58
CA LEU A 146 -4.61 -13.01 6.18
C LEU A 146 -5.86 -13.77 5.74
N ALA A 147 -5.99 -15.04 6.11
CA ALA A 147 -7.17 -15.85 5.80
C ALA A 147 -8.43 -15.26 6.46
N GLN A 148 -8.34 -14.90 7.74
CA GLN A 148 -9.43 -14.23 8.47
C GLN A 148 -9.85 -12.90 7.81
N PHE A 149 -8.89 -12.11 7.34
CA PHE A 149 -9.18 -10.89 6.60
C PHE A 149 -9.95 -11.17 5.30
N VAL A 150 -9.53 -12.17 4.54
CA VAL A 150 -10.18 -12.55 3.27
C VAL A 150 -11.62 -13.04 3.51
N GLU A 151 -11.89 -13.75 4.61
CA GLU A 151 -13.25 -14.18 4.99
C GLU A 151 -14.19 -13.01 5.35
N GLN A 152 -13.64 -11.86 5.73
CA GLN A 152 -14.40 -10.67 6.13
C GLN A 152 -14.64 -9.65 5.00
N MET A 153 -14.07 -9.89 3.81
CA MET A 153 -14.21 -9.01 2.63
C MET A 153 -15.40 -9.39 1.74
#